data_AF-X1AC42-F1
#
_entry.id   AF-X1AC42-F1
#
_cell.length_a   1.000
_cell.length_b   1.000
_cell.length_c   1.000
_cell.angle_alpha   90.00
_cell.angle_beta   90.00
_cell.angle_gamma   90.00
#
_symmetry.space_group_name_H-M   'P 1'
#
loop_
_entity.id
_entity.type
_entity.pdbx_description
1 polymer ?
#
loop_
_entity_poly.entity_id
_entity_poly.type
_entity_poly.pdbx_seq_one_letter_code
_entity_poly.pdbx_strand_id
1 'polypeptide(L)'
;PEDCQCKFMTYSGDSFLKFADENEILFPEFTINNQQGNRWIQNRNAVVWPDGRVIFFEHFTTDLQAPLFDFTKFPFDEQLLYIRVDSLLNEEYFTFQDPEELSEVGDQLGEEEWYIVDTTTEITSEDEDASYWLYFTVRRHLEFYIFRIILPIILVIIVSWFTFFLKDFGRRVEVSSATLLTFVAFNFTVSDNLPRLGYLTFMDALLIGAFVVSVIVVIYNVYLKRMETDGREELAHRIDKPMIWLYPVLFLIGALIAVGIFLI
;
A
#
# COMPACT_ATOMS: atom_id res chain seq x y z
N PRO A 1 -23.14 -37.19 -22.99
CA PRO A 1 -21.95 -38.04 -23.28
C PRO A 1 -22.29 -39.52 -23.49
N GLU A 2 -23.27 -40.05 -22.74
CA GLU A 2 -23.71 -41.46 -22.88
C GLU A 2 -24.24 -41.78 -24.29
N ASP A 3 -24.97 -40.85 -24.92
CA ASP A 3 -25.52 -41.04 -26.27
C ASP A 3 -24.48 -41.02 -27.40
N CYS A 4 -23.31 -40.40 -27.19
CA CYS A 4 -22.31 -40.18 -28.24
C CYS A 4 -21.05 -41.05 -28.13
N GLN A 5 -20.93 -41.88 -27.09
CA GLN A 5 -19.70 -42.65 -26.75
C GLN A 5 -18.42 -41.80 -26.71
N CYS A 6 -18.54 -40.49 -26.45
CA CYS A 6 -17.41 -39.57 -26.42
C CYS A 6 -16.62 -39.69 -25.11
N LYS A 7 -15.30 -39.51 -25.16
CA LYS A 7 -14.44 -39.51 -23.95
C LYS A 7 -14.82 -38.39 -22.97
N PHE A 8 -15.24 -37.23 -23.49
CA PHE A 8 -15.77 -36.07 -22.76
C PHE A 8 -16.53 -35.17 -23.75
N MET A 9 -17.34 -34.25 -23.24
CA MET A 9 -18.00 -33.20 -24.02
C MET A 9 -17.52 -31.82 -23.55
N THR A 10 -17.29 -30.91 -24.49
CA THR A 10 -16.82 -29.54 -24.22
C THR A 10 -17.90 -28.53 -24.57
N TYR A 11 -18.15 -27.60 -23.68
CA TYR A 11 -19.08 -26.49 -23.85
C TYR A 11 -18.30 -25.18 -23.75
N SER A 12 -18.53 -24.26 -24.68
CA SER A 12 -17.87 -22.94 -24.72
C SER A 12 -18.85 -21.80 -24.47
N GLY A 13 -18.41 -20.76 -23.77
CA GLY A 13 -19.25 -19.63 -23.39
C GLY A 13 -20.43 -20.06 -22.53
N ASP A 14 -21.62 -19.52 -22.84
CA ASP A 14 -22.84 -19.80 -22.07
C ASP A 14 -23.57 -21.08 -22.53
N SER A 15 -23.01 -21.85 -23.47
CA SER A 15 -23.63 -23.08 -23.95
C SER A 15 -23.80 -24.14 -22.85
N PHE A 16 -22.88 -24.18 -21.88
CA PHE A 16 -22.99 -25.08 -20.74
C PHE A 16 -24.17 -24.73 -19.84
N LEU A 17 -24.34 -23.44 -19.53
CA LEU A 17 -25.43 -22.97 -18.67
C LEU A 17 -26.79 -23.23 -19.32
N LYS A 18 -26.91 -23.02 -20.64
CA LYS A 18 -28.12 -23.39 -21.40
C LYS A 18 -28.39 -24.89 -21.34
N PHE A 19 -27.35 -25.71 -21.51
CA PHE A 19 -27.48 -27.16 -21.38
C PHE A 19 -27.93 -27.58 -19.98
N ALA A 20 -27.40 -26.95 -18.93
CA ALA A 20 -27.81 -27.22 -17.55
C ALA A 20 -29.28 -26.86 -17.32
N ASP A 21 -29.72 -25.68 -17.77
CA ASP A 21 -31.11 -25.20 -17.67
C ASP A 21 -32.08 -26.11 -18.44
N GLU A 22 -31.75 -26.48 -19.68
CA GLU A 22 -32.57 -27.38 -20.53
C GLU A 22 -32.75 -28.79 -19.92
N ASN A 23 -31.82 -29.23 -19.07
CA ASN A 23 -31.83 -30.55 -18.44
C ASN A 23 -32.16 -30.49 -16.95
N GLU A 24 -32.63 -29.34 -16.44
CA GLU A 24 -32.98 -29.13 -15.02
C GLU A 24 -31.84 -29.49 -14.05
N ILE A 25 -30.58 -29.28 -14.48
CA ILE A 25 -29.38 -29.52 -13.68
C ILE A 25 -29.12 -28.28 -12.83
N LEU A 26 -29.12 -28.45 -11.52
CA LEU A 26 -28.72 -27.39 -10.60
C LEU A 26 -27.22 -27.10 -10.75
N PHE A 27 -26.89 -25.89 -11.22
CA PHE A 27 -25.51 -25.43 -11.37
C PHE A 27 -25.06 -24.69 -10.10
N PRO A 28 -23.84 -24.92 -9.58
CA PRO A 28 -23.29 -24.17 -8.45
C PRO A 28 -22.99 -22.73 -8.88
N GLU A 29 -24.01 -21.88 -8.83
CA GLU A 29 -23.86 -20.46 -9.10
C GLU A 29 -23.01 -19.80 -8.01
N PHE A 30 -22.09 -18.93 -8.42
CA PHE A 30 -21.18 -18.23 -7.52
C PHE A 30 -21.03 -16.77 -7.89
N THR A 31 -20.64 -15.96 -6.92
CA THR A 31 -20.33 -14.53 -7.09
C THR A 31 -18.96 -14.19 -6.51
N ILE A 32 -18.26 -13.24 -7.11
CA ILE A 32 -17.03 -12.68 -6.52
C ILE A 32 -17.48 -11.47 -5.69
N ASN A 33 -17.51 -11.65 -4.37
CA ASN A 33 -18.12 -10.72 -3.43
C ASN A 33 -17.48 -9.33 -3.49
N ASN A 34 -16.14 -9.27 -3.50
CA ASN A 34 -15.39 -8.03 -3.49
C ASN A 34 -15.10 -7.49 -4.90
N GLN A 35 -15.83 -7.93 -5.94
CA GLN A 35 -15.67 -7.41 -7.29
C GLN A 35 -16.12 -5.95 -7.41
N GLN A 36 -15.33 -5.14 -8.11
CA GLN A 36 -15.70 -3.78 -8.50
C GLN A 36 -15.88 -3.67 -10.02
N GLY A 37 -17.01 -3.08 -10.43
CA GLY A 37 -17.31 -2.87 -11.84
C GLY A 37 -17.51 -4.18 -12.60
N ASN A 38 -17.03 -4.20 -13.85
CA ASN A 38 -17.26 -5.32 -14.77
C ASN A 38 -16.18 -6.39 -14.66
N ARG A 39 -16.58 -7.66 -14.83
CA ARG A 39 -15.68 -8.80 -15.01
C ARG A 39 -15.58 -9.14 -16.49
N TRP A 40 -14.41 -8.92 -17.07
CA TRP A 40 -14.14 -9.14 -18.49
C TRP A 40 -13.69 -10.57 -18.71
N ILE A 41 -14.62 -11.43 -19.14
CA ILE A 41 -14.38 -12.85 -19.32
C ILE A 41 -13.83 -13.10 -20.73
N GLN A 42 -12.63 -13.67 -20.80
CA GLN A 42 -11.97 -14.03 -22.06
C GLN A 42 -12.37 -15.43 -22.52
N ASN A 43 -12.35 -16.38 -21.59
CA ASN A 43 -12.72 -17.76 -21.85
C ASN A 43 -13.59 -18.28 -20.71
N ARG A 44 -14.66 -18.97 -21.09
CA ARG A 44 -15.53 -19.71 -20.18
C ARG A 44 -15.79 -21.04 -20.83
N ASN A 45 -15.31 -22.13 -20.25
CA ASN A 45 -15.44 -23.46 -20.82
C ASN A 45 -15.82 -24.46 -19.72
N ALA A 46 -16.65 -25.43 -20.09
CA ALA A 46 -16.97 -26.57 -19.24
C ALA A 46 -16.62 -27.88 -19.98
N VAL A 47 -15.93 -28.79 -19.29
CA VAL A 47 -15.66 -30.14 -19.77
C VAL A 47 -16.45 -31.12 -18.91
N VAL A 48 -17.28 -31.95 -19.54
CA VAL A 48 -18.16 -32.90 -18.87
C VAL A 48 -17.76 -34.32 -19.25
N TRP A 49 -17.50 -35.16 -18.26
CA TRP A 49 -17.16 -36.57 -18.45
C TRP A 49 -18.41 -37.47 -18.40
N PRO A 50 -18.35 -38.71 -18.95
CA PRO A 50 -19.46 -39.65 -18.86
C PRO A 50 -19.86 -40.06 -17.44
N ASP A 51 -18.95 -39.91 -16.46
CA ASP A 51 -19.20 -40.18 -15.04
C ASP A 51 -19.85 -39.01 -14.29
N GLY A 52 -20.20 -37.92 -14.98
CA GLY A 52 -20.84 -36.74 -14.40
C GLY A 52 -19.87 -35.72 -13.79
N ARG A 53 -18.56 -35.98 -13.81
CA ARG A 53 -17.57 -34.96 -13.40
C ARG A 53 -17.59 -33.79 -14.38
N VAL A 54 -17.46 -32.58 -13.83
CA VAL A 54 -17.40 -31.33 -14.60
C VAL A 54 -16.18 -30.54 -14.16
N ILE A 55 -15.37 -30.09 -15.13
CA ILE A 55 -14.38 -29.04 -14.89
C ILE A 55 -14.91 -27.78 -15.56
N PHE A 56 -15.19 -26.77 -14.75
CA PHE A 56 -15.55 -25.43 -15.18
C PHE A 56 -14.34 -24.51 -15.03
N PHE A 57 -14.00 -23.78 -16.08
CA PHE A 57 -12.87 -22.85 -16.08
C PHE A 57 -13.29 -21.50 -16.65
N GLU A 58 -12.91 -20.44 -15.95
CA GLU A 58 -13.13 -19.05 -16.36
C GLU A 58 -11.81 -18.28 -16.30
N HIS A 59 -11.41 -17.69 -17.43
CA HIS A 59 -10.32 -16.72 -17.50
C HIS A 59 -10.92 -15.33 -17.61
N PHE A 60 -10.60 -14.45 -16.67
CA PHE A 60 -11.17 -13.11 -16.63
C PHE A 60 -10.18 -12.06 -16.12
N THR A 61 -10.52 -10.79 -16.38
CA THR A 61 -9.88 -9.61 -15.82
C THR A 61 -10.92 -8.80 -15.08
N THR A 62 -10.64 -8.39 -13.84
CA THR A 62 -11.54 -7.59 -13.02
C THR A 62 -10.81 -6.80 -11.97
N ASP A 63 -11.46 -5.77 -11.45
CA ASP A 63 -10.97 -4.99 -10.32
C ASP A 63 -11.60 -5.52 -9.03
N LEU A 64 -10.84 -5.53 -7.95
CA LEU A 64 -11.27 -6.04 -6.66
C LEU A 64 -11.13 -4.97 -5.60
N GLN A 65 -12.12 -4.91 -4.71
CA GLN A 65 -12.06 -4.08 -3.53
C GLN A 65 -11.07 -4.66 -2.53
N ALA A 66 -10.21 -3.78 -2.01
CA ALA A 66 -9.31 -4.08 -0.91
C ALA A 66 -9.63 -3.13 0.28
N PRO A 67 -10.62 -3.46 1.12
CA PRO A 67 -11.02 -2.60 2.22
C PRO A 67 -10.08 -2.67 3.44
N LEU A 68 -9.21 -3.69 3.50
CA LEU A 68 -8.32 -3.96 4.64
C LEU A 68 -7.00 -3.19 4.59
N PHE A 69 -6.84 -2.24 3.66
CA PHE A 69 -5.62 -1.44 3.53
C PHE A 69 -5.35 -0.60 4.80
N ASP A 70 -4.18 -0.79 5.40
CA ASP A 70 -3.67 0.02 6.51
C ASP A 70 -2.34 0.68 6.14
N PHE A 71 -2.37 1.98 5.91
CA PHE A 71 -1.20 2.77 5.52
C PHE A 71 -0.49 3.43 6.70
N THR A 72 -0.84 3.12 7.96
CA THR A 72 -0.19 3.71 9.14
C THR A 72 1.34 3.58 9.08
N LYS A 73 1.83 2.43 8.62
CA LYS A 73 3.26 2.10 8.47
C LYS A 73 3.87 2.51 7.13
N PHE A 74 3.13 3.15 6.24
CA PHE A 74 3.60 3.50 4.90
C PHE A 74 4.94 4.24 4.92
N PRO A 75 5.94 3.87 4.08
CA PRO A 75 5.89 2.87 3.00
C PRO A 75 6.34 1.46 3.44
N PHE A 76 6.52 1.22 4.74
CA PHE A 76 6.92 -0.07 5.31
C PHE A 76 5.71 -0.95 5.64
N ASP A 77 4.59 -0.70 4.98
CA ASP A 77 3.32 -1.37 5.18
C ASP A 77 3.30 -2.77 4.57
N GLU A 78 2.55 -3.65 5.23
CA GLU A 78 2.15 -4.96 4.73
C GLU A 78 0.63 -4.93 4.60
N GLN A 79 0.13 -5.44 3.48
CA GLN A 79 -1.28 -5.36 3.15
C GLN A 79 -1.84 -6.74 2.87
N LEU A 80 -3.07 -6.95 3.30
CA LEU A 80 -3.83 -8.16 3.04
C LEU A 80 -4.84 -7.89 1.92
N LEU A 81 -4.58 -8.48 0.76
CA LEU A 81 -5.51 -8.52 -0.36
C LEU A 81 -6.27 -9.84 -0.34
N TYR A 82 -7.46 -9.88 -0.93
CA TYR A 82 -8.21 -11.13 -1.03
C TYR A 82 -9.10 -11.19 -2.26
N ILE A 83 -9.44 -12.41 -2.65
CA ILE A 83 -10.56 -12.74 -3.54
C ILE A 83 -11.53 -13.56 -2.71
N ARG A 84 -12.78 -13.08 -2.60
CA ARG A 84 -13.86 -13.81 -1.93
C ARG A 84 -14.87 -14.31 -2.97
N VAL A 85 -15.03 -15.62 -3.05
CA VAL A 85 -16.03 -16.28 -3.89
C VAL A 85 -17.11 -16.86 -3.01
N ASP A 86 -18.34 -16.40 -3.18
CA ASP A 86 -19.50 -16.87 -2.42
C ASP A 86 -20.38 -17.75 -3.30
N SER A 87 -20.86 -18.85 -2.74
CA SER A 87 -21.96 -19.62 -3.33
C SER A 87 -23.24 -18.79 -3.29
N LEU A 88 -24.02 -18.82 -4.37
CA LEU A 88 -25.39 -18.25 -4.39
C LEU A 88 -26.43 -19.26 -3.89
N LEU A 89 -26.02 -20.49 -3.63
CA LEU A 89 -26.84 -21.58 -3.15
C LEU A 89 -26.33 -22.06 -1.79
N ASN A 90 -27.27 -22.43 -0.92
CA ASN A 90 -27.01 -22.89 0.44
C ASN A 90 -26.06 -24.10 0.48
N GLU A 91 -25.27 -24.21 1.54
CA GLU A 91 -24.30 -25.27 1.79
C GLU A 91 -24.90 -26.69 1.77
N GLU A 92 -26.21 -26.83 1.99
CA GLU A 92 -26.94 -28.10 1.81
C GLU A 92 -26.86 -28.64 0.38
N TYR A 93 -26.74 -27.76 -0.62
CA TYR A 93 -26.63 -28.13 -2.04
C TYR A 93 -25.19 -28.20 -2.50
N PHE A 94 -24.40 -27.17 -2.21
CA PHE A 94 -23.02 -27.04 -2.68
C PHE A 94 -22.11 -26.49 -1.60
N THR A 95 -20.94 -27.12 -1.44
CA THR A 95 -19.88 -26.63 -0.57
C THR A 95 -18.58 -26.50 -1.35
N PHE A 96 -17.74 -25.54 -0.96
CA PHE A 96 -16.39 -25.44 -1.49
C PHE A 96 -15.50 -26.49 -0.83
N GLN A 97 -14.58 -27.04 -1.62
CA GLN A 97 -13.48 -27.86 -1.12
C GLN A 97 -12.21 -27.29 -1.71
N ASP A 98 -11.20 -27.12 -0.88
CA ASP A 98 -9.93 -26.54 -1.32
C ASP A 98 -9.16 -27.60 -2.09
N PRO A 99 -8.96 -27.44 -3.41
CA PRO A 99 -7.99 -28.24 -4.10
C PRO A 99 -6.65 -27.55 -3.85
N GLU A 100 -5.89 -28.05 -2.86
CA GLU A 100 -4.52 -27.59 -2.55
C GLU A 100 -3.62 -27.46 -3.80
N GLU A 101 -3.98 -28.13 -4.91
CA GLU A 101 -3.25 -28.15 -6.18
C GLU A 101 -3.69 -27.10 -7.23
N LEU A 102 -4.79 -26.35 -7.03
CA LEU A 102 -5.33 -25.43 -8.06
C LEU A 102 -5.21 -23.95 -7.72
N SER A 103 -5.11 -23.62 -6.43
CA SER A 103 -5.08 -22.25 -5.93
C SER A 103 -3.66 -21.73 -5.91
N GLU A 104 -3.20 -21.28 -7.07
CA GLU A 104 -1.82 -20.81 -7.27
C GLU A 104 -1.75 -19.37 -7.76
N VAL A 105 -0.60 -18.75 -7.51
CA VAL A 105 -0.24 -17.45 -8.05
C VAL A 105 0.81 -17.63 -9.13
N GLY A 106 0.64 -16.97 -10.27
CA GLY A 106 1.59 -17.04 -11.37
C GLY A 106 2.92 -16.33 -11.06
N ASP A 107 3.99 -16.79 -11.71
CA ASP A 107 5.34 -16.24 -11.52
C ASP A 107 5.57 -14.86 -12.19
N GLN A 108 4.71 -14.48 -13.14
CA GLN A 108 4.87 -13.28 -13.98
C GLN A 108 3.69 -12.32 -13.85
N LEU A 109 3.52 -11.74 -12.65
CA LEU A 109 2.41 -10.84 -12.35
C LEU A 109 2.53 -9.46 -13.02
N GLY A 110 3.75 -9.00 -13.28
CA GLY A 110 4.01 -7.69 -13.90
C GLY A 110 3.75 -6.49 -12.98
N GLU A 111 3.62 -6.71 -11.67
CA GLU A 111 3.57 -5.67 -10.64
C GLU A 111 4.99 -5.40 -10.11
N GLU A 112 5.35 -4.12 -9.97
CA GLU A 112 6.71 -3.67 -9.69
C GLU A 112 6.79 -2.82 -8.41
N GLU A 113 5.65 -2.30 -7.92
CA GLU A 113 5.58 -1.62 -6.63
C GLU A 113 5.42 -2.61 -5.48
N TRP A 114 4.78 -3.76 -5.74
CA TRP A 114 4.42 -4.76 -4.74
C TRP A 114 4.97 -6.14 -5.09
N TYR A 115 5.27 -6.91 -4.04
CA TYR A 115 5.55 -8.33 -4.16
C TYR A 115 4.75 -9.12 -3.12
N ILE A 116 4.41 -10.35 -3.48
CA ILE A 116 3.68 -11.27 -2.61
C ILE A 116 4.66 -11.92 -1.64
N VAL A 117 4.29 -11.91 -0.36
CA VAL A 117 5.02 -12.52 0.75
C VAL A 117 4.48 -13.90 1.05
N ASP A 118 3.15 -14.03 1.06
CA ASP A 118 2.45 -15.25 1.42
C ASP A 118 1.09 -15.35 0.73
N THR A 119 0.60 -16.58 0.55
CA THR A 119 -0.72 -16.86 -0.01
C THR A 119 -1.41 -17.91 0.84
N THR A 120 -2.65 -17.64 1.24
CA THR A 120 -3.43 -18.52 2.11
C THR A 120 -4.83 -18.67 1.57
N THR A 121 -5.37 -19.87 1.69
CA THR A 121 -6.75 -20.21 1.34
C THR A 121 -7.56 -20.47 2.60
N GLU A 122 -8.81 -20.06 2.60
CA GLU A 122 -9.73 -20.33 3.71
C GLU A 122 -11.13 -20.61 3.17
N ILE A 123 -11.78 -21.63 3.70
CA ILE A 123 -13.19 -21.94 3.41
C ILE A 123 -13.98 -21.69 4.68
N THR A 124 -14.98 -20.83 4.56
CA THR A 124 -15.89 -20.47 5.65
C THR A 124 -17.31 -20.79 5.24
N SER A 125 -18.16 -21.20 6.18
CA SER A 125 -19.61 -21.14 6.01
C SER A 125 -20.22 -20.21 7.05
N GLU A 126 -20.81 -19.12 6.58
CA GLU A 126 -21.53 -18.15 7.41
C GLU A 126 -22.99 -18.12 6.96
N ASP A 127 -23.93 -18.16 7.92
CA ASP A 127 -25.36 -18.11 7.65
C ASP A 127 -25.88 -19.11 6.59
N GLU A 128 -25.31 -20.32 6.58
CA GLU A 128 -25.60 -21.41 5.63
C GLU A 128 -25.12 -21.17 4.17
N ASP A 129 -24.36 -20.11 3.92
CA ASP A 129 -23.71 -19.85 2.63
C ASP A 129 -22.21 -20.20 2.70
N ALA A 130 -21.74 -21.00 1.75
CA ALA A 130 -20.33 -21.34 1.64
C ALA A 130 -19.55 -20.22 0.93
N SER A 131 -18.40 -19.84 1.49
CA SER A 131 -17.48 -18.85 0.96
C SER A 131 -16.07 -19.44 0.85
N TYR A 132 -15.41 -19.14 -0.26
CA TYR A 132 -14.02 -19.45 -0.52
C TYR A 132 -13.20 -18.17 -0.56
N TRP A 133 -12.15 -18.11 0.24
CA TRP A 133 -11.25 -16.97 0.37
C TRP A 133 -9.86 -17.35 -0.13
N LEU A 134 -9.30 -16.48 -0.96
CA LEU A 134 -7.89 -16.53 -1.35
C LEU A 134 -7.23 -15.22 -0.91
N TYR A 135 -6.36 -15.31 0.08
CA TYR A 135 -5.63 -14.19 0.65
C TYR A 135 -4.23 -14.08 0.07
N PHE A 136 -3.80 -12.84 -0.16
CA PHE A 136 -2.43 -12.50 -0.57
C PHE A 136 -1.88 -11.46 0.39
N THR A 137 -0.79 -11.81 1.06
CA THR A 137 -0.04 -10.85 1.87
C THR A 137 0.99 -10.19 0.97
N VAL A 138 0.90 -8.87 0.78
CA VAL A 138 1.80 -8.12 -0.09
C VAL A 138 2.61 -7.07 0.67
N ARG A 139 3.83 -6.82 0.21
CA ARG A 139 4.70 -5.75 0.71
C ARG A 139 5.22 -4.89 -0.44
N ARG A 140 5.57 -3.65 -0.12
CA ARG A 140 6.13 -2.71 -1.11
C ARG A 140 7.62 -2.88 -1.31
N HIS A 141 8.05 -2.64 -2.54
CA HIS A 141 9.43 -2.29 -2.86
C HIS A 141 9.76 -0.89 -2.34
N LEU A 142 10.82 -0.78 -1.54
CA LEU A 142 11.14 0.43 -0.78
C LEU A 142 12.04 1.41 -1.55
N GLU A 143 12.64 0.97 -2.66
CA GLU A 143 13.68 1.66 -3.40
C GLU A 143 13.21 3.05 -3.87
N PHE A 144 12.00 3.11 -4.44
CA PHE A 144 11.40 4.38 -4.87
C PHE A 144 11.30 5.36 -3.70
N TYR A 145 10.74 4.94 -2.57
CA TYR A 145 10.50 5.79 -1.42
C TYR A 145 11.81 6.21 -0.73
N ILE A 146 12.77 5.32 -0.61
CA ILE A 146 14.08 5.61 -0.03
C ILE A 146 14.81 6.66 -0.86
N PHE A 147 14.93 6.47 -2.18
CA PHE A 147 15.76 7.33 -3.01
C PHE A 147 15.07 8.62 -3.46
N ARG A 148 13.76 8.58 -3.72
CA ARG A 148 13.02 9.76 -4.21
C ARG A 148 12.36 10.57 -3.11
N ILE A 149 12.15 10.02 -1.92
CA ILE A 149 11.46 10.73 -0.85
C ILE A 149 12.32 10.90 0.39
N ILE A 150 12.75 9.80 1.02
CA ILE A 150 13.50 9.84 2.29
C ILE A 150 14.87 10.51 2.11
N LEU A 151 15.60 10.18 1.05
CA LEU A 151 16.92 10.76 0.79
C LEU A 151 16.88 12.29 0.62
N PRO A 152 16.00 12.89 -0.21
CA PRO A 152 15.84 14.34 -0.27
C PRO A 152 15.51 14.99 1.09
N ILE A 153 14.64 14.38 1.90
CA ILE A 153 14.32 14.88 3.24
C ILE A 153 15.57 14.90 4.13
N ILE A 154 16.36 13.82 4.13
CA ILE A 154 17.62 13.74 4.86
C ILE A 154 18.60 14.83 4.39
N LEU A 155 18.71 15.05 3.08
CA LEU A 155 19.58 16.09 2.52
C LEU A 155 19.16 17.49 2.96
N VAL A 156 17.85 17.79 3.00
CA VAL A 156 17.32 19.06 3.51
C VAL A 156 17.69 19.25 4.98
N ILE A 157 17.57 18.20 5.81
CA ILE A 157 17.94 18.24 7.23
C ILE A 157 19.45 18.49 7.39
N ILE A 158 20.29 17.83 6.58
CA ILE A 158 21.74 18.00 6.58
C ILE A 158 22.13 19.43 6.17
N VAL A 159 21.53 19.98 5.12
CA VAL A 159 21.80 21.36 4.67
C VAL A 159 21.39 22.35 5.76
N SER A 160 20.24 22.15 6.38
CA SER A 160 19.78 22.95 7.51
C SER A 160 20.75 22.88 8.69
N TRP A 161 21.25 21.68 9.02
CA TRP A 161 22.29 21.49 10.04
C TRP A 161 23.60 22.23 9.72
N PHE A 162 24.05 22.18 8.47
CA PHE A 162 25.28 22.86 8.05
C PHE A 162 25.21 24.39 8.22
N THR A 163 24.02 24.99 8.22
CA THR A 163 23.88 26.44 8.46
C THR A 163 24.42 26.86 9.84
N PHE A 164 24.33 25.99 10.86
CA PHE A 164 24.83 26.28 12.21
C PHE A 164 26.36 26.42 12.30
N PHE A 165 27.10 26.00 11.28
CA PHE A 165 28.56 26.20 11.23
C PHE A 165 28.97 27.59 10.72
N LEU A 166 28.05 28.31 10.05
CA LEU A 166 28.33 29.65 9.52
C LEU A 166 28.32 30.68 10.65
N LYS A 167 29.33 31.52 10.84
CA LYS A 167 29.28 32.54 11.91
C LYS A 167 28.36 33.73 11.59
N ASP A 168 28.00 33.90 10.32
CA ASP A 168 27.18 35.00 9.83
C ASP A 168 25.68 34.64 9.92
N PHE A 169 24.98 35.20 10.90
CA PHE A 169 23.55 34.95 11.10
C PHE A 169 22.68 35.46 9.95
N GLY A 170 23.10 36.50 9.21
CA GLY A 170 22.37 37.00 8.05
C GLY A 170 22.33 35.96 6.93
N ARG A 171 23.49 35.40 6.59
CA ARG A 171 23.59 34.31 5.61
C ARG A 171 22.84 33.06 6.05
N ARG A 172 22.80 32.76 7.35
CA ARG A 172 21.99 31.63 7.86
C ARG A 172 20.50 31.84 7.60
N VAL A 173 19.97 33.04 7.81
CA VAL A 173 18.57 33.36 7.50
C VAL A 173 18.29 33.14 6.02
N GLU A 174 19.17 33.60 5.13
CA GLU A 174 19.03 33.39 3.68
C GLU A 174 19.01 31.89 3.31
N VAL A 175 20.00 31.12 3.77
CA VAL A 175 20.11 29.69 3.44
C VAL A 175 18.96 28.88 4.04
N SER A 176 18.59 29.13 5.30
CA SER A 176 17.47 28.43 5.94
C SER A 176 16.12 28.78 5.31
N SER A 177 15.91 30.02 4.89
CA SER A 177 14.70 30.42 4.16
C SER A 177 14.63 29.76 2.78
N ALA A 178 15.75 29.72 2.05
CA ALA A 178 15.82 29.01 0.77
C ALA A 178 15.57 27.51 0.93
N THR A 179 16.15 26.89 1.97
CA THR A 179 15.95 25.47 2.29
C THR A 179 14.49 25.16 2.62
N LEU A 180 13.83 26.02 3.40
CA LEU A 180 12.39 25.89 3.69
C LEU A 180 11.55 25.99 2.42
N LEU A 181 11.86 26.93 1.51
CA LEU A 181 11.17 27.05 0.24
C LEU A 181 11.35 25.81 -0.66
N THR A 182 12.57 25.28 -0.73
CA THR A 182 12.86 24.03 -1.45
C THR A 182 12.08 22.86 -0.86
N PHE A 183 12.00 22.78 0.47
CA PHE A 183 11.23 21.73 1.14
C PHE A 183 9.74 21.82 0.83
N VAL A 184 9.16 23.04 0.81
CA VAL A 184 7.75 23.25 0.41
C VAL A 184 7.51 22.79 -1.04
N ALA A 185 8.38 23.17 -1.97
CA ALA A 185 8.27 22.74 -3.36
C ALA A 185 8.37 21.20 -3.52
N PHE A 186 9.29 20.59 -2.77
CA PHE A 186 9.42 19.13 -2.71
C PHE A 186 8.18 18.46 -2.13
N ASN A 187 7.60 18.99 -1.05
CA ASN A 187 6.39 18.46 -0.43
C ASN A 187 5.21 18.42 -1.43
N PHE A 188 5.00 19.49 -2.19
CA PHE A 188 4.00 19.51 -3.27
C PHE A 188 4.29 18.49 -4.38
N THR A 189 5.56 18.18 -4.65
CA THR A 189 5.92 17.18 -5.68
C THR A 189 5.62 15.76 -5.18
N VAL A 190 5.76 15.52 -3.88
CA VAL A 190 5.55 14.19 -3.28
C VAL A 190 4.10 13.96 -2.90
N SER A 191 3.30 14.99 -2.62
CA SER A 191 1.92 14.86 -2.14
C SER A 191 1.02 14.03 -3.05
N ASP A 192 1.26 14.04 -4.36
CA ASP A 192 0.49 13.24 -5.32
C ASP A 192 0.82 11.75 -5.26
N ASN A 193 1.96 11.38 -4.69
CA ASN A 193 2.39 9.99 -4.49
C ASN A 193 2.00 9.45 -3.10
N LEU A 194 1.41 10.28 -2.25
CA LEU A 194 0.96 9.88 -0.91
C LEU A 194 -0.55 9.60 -0.93
N PRO A 195 -1.02 8.53 -0.27
CA PRO A 195 -2.43 8.23 -0.20
C PRO A 195 -3.18 9.33 0.57
N ARG A 196 -4.36 9.71 0.09
CA ARG A 196 -5.23 10.70 0.75
C ARG A 196 -6.05 10.01 1.83
N LEU A 197 -5.61 10.12 3.09
CA LEU A 197 -6.18 9.39 4.22
C LEU A 197 -6.72 10.31 5.30
N GLY A 198 -7.64 9.78 6.12
CA GLY A 198 -8.20 10.47 7.29
C GLY A 198 -7.32 10.38 8.56
N TYR A 199 -6.19 9.70 8.48
CA TYR A 199 -5.23 9.51 9.57
C TYR A 199 -3.80 9.78 9.08
N LEU A 200 -2.87 9.98 10.02
CA LEU A 200 -1.46 10.24 9.71
C LEU A 200 -0.72 8.92 9.44
N THR A 201 0.14 8.93 8.43
CA THR A 201 1.10 7.85 8.17
C THR A 201 2.48 8.17 8.77
N PHE A 202 3.36 7.17 8.85
CA PHE A 202 4.77 7.38 9.20
C PHE A 202 5.45 8.45 8.32
N MET A 203 5.20 8.43 6.99
CA MET A 203 5.74 9.44 6.08
C MET A 203 5.20 10.84 6.35
N ASP A 204 3.92 10.96 6.67
CA ASP A 204 3.35 12.26 7.05
C ASP A 204 4.02 12.81 8.30
N ALA A 205 4.26 11.96 9.31
CA ALA A 205 4.97 12.35 10.52
C ALA A 205 6.41 12.83 10.23
N LEU A 206 7.14 12.15 9.34
CA LEU A 206 8.48 12.58 8.91
C LEU A 206 8.43 13.93 8.18
N LEU A 207 7.51 14.10 7.23
CA LEU A 207 7.37 15.33 6.44
C LEU A 207 6.95 16.52 7.32
N ILE A 208 5.93 16.34 8.16
CA ILE A 208 5.46 17.36 9.10
C ILE A 208 6.56 17.69 10.11
N GLY A 209 7.25 16.68 10.64
CA GLY A 209 8.37 16.87 11.56
C GLY A 209 9.49 17.71 10.94
N ALA A 210 9.93 17.34 9.73
CA ALA A 210 10.94 18.10 8.98
C ALA A 210 10.48 19.53 8.66
N PHE A 211 9.19 19.72 8.32
CA PHE A 211 8.60 21.03 8.07
C PHE A 211 8.65 21.93 9.31
N VAL A 212 8.11 21.44 10.44
CA VAL A 212 8.05 22.17 11.70
C VAL A 212 9.46 22.57 12.15
N VAL A 213 10.41 21.65 12.08
CA VAL A 213 11.79 21.98 12.47
C VAL A 213 12.42 22.98 11.51
N SER A 214 12.20 22.86 10.19
CA SER A 214 12.71 23.84 9.22
C SER A 214 12.19 25.25 9.50
N VAL A 215 10.91 25.39 9.86
CA VAL A 215 10.32 26.67 10.29
C VAL A 215 10.97 27.18 11.58
N ILE A 216 11.16 26.31 12.58
CA ILE A 216 11.83 26.67 13.84
C ILE A 216 13.26 27.16 13.59
N VAL A 217 14.01 26.53 12.68
CA VAL A 217 15.37 26.95 12.33
C VAL A 217 15.40 28.35 11.73
N VAL A 218 14.46 28.66 10.83
CA VAL A 218 14.35 30.01 10.26
C VAL A 218 14.07 31.04 11.35
N ILE A 219 13.07 30.78 12.22
CA ILE A 219 12.73 31.66 13.35
C ILE A 219 13.93 31.85 14.28
N TYR A 220 14.64 30.76 14.57
CA TYR A 220 15.83 30.79 15.43
C TYR A 220 16.95 31.64 14.84
N ASN A 221 17.25 31.49 13.55
CA ASN A 221 18.28 32.29 12.87
C ASN A 221 17.89 33.78 12.82
N VAL A 222 16.61 34.09 12.58
CA VAL A 222 16.11 35.47 12.61
C VAL A 222 16.26 36.07 14.01
N TYR A 223 15.95 35.29 15.05
CA TYR A 223 16.13 35.71 16.44
C TYR A 223 17.60 36.00 16.77
N LEU A 224 18.52 35.11 16.38
CA LEU A 224 19.96 35.35 16.57
C LEU A 224 20.45 36.59 15.81
N LYS A 225 19.98 36.81 14.57
CA LYS A 225 20.34 38.00 13.80
C LYS A 225 19.86 39.29 14.46
N ARG A 226 18.67 39.26 15.07
CA ARG A 226 18.14 40.40 15.83
C ARG A 226 18.99 40.67 17.06
N MET A 227 19.39 39.65 17.81
CA MET A 227 20.27 39.81 18.98
C MET A 227 21.64 40.39 18.63
N GLU A 228 22.21 39.98 17.49
CA GLU A 228 23.44 40.56 16.95
C GLU A 228 23.25 42.06 16.66
N THR A 229 22.11 42.43 16.05
CA THR A 229 21.77 43.83 15.74
C THR A 229 21.56 44.67 17.00
N ASP A 230 21.01 44.07 18.06
CA ASP A 230 20.80 44.70 19.37
C ASP A 230 22.11 44.82 20.19
N GLY A 231 23.26 44.47 19.61
CA GLY A 231 24.58 44.57 20.25
C GLY A 231 24.90 43.46 21.25
N ARG A 232 24.14 42.35 21.24
CA ARG A 232 24.31 41.19 22.15
C ARG A 232 24.97 39.99 21.45
N GLU A 233 25.97 40.25 20.63
CA GLU A 233 26.63 39.25 19.77
C GLU A 233 27.28 38.10 20.57
N GLU A 234 27.99 38.40 21.66
CA GLU A 234 28.61 37.35 22.49
C GLU A 234 27.58 36.38 23.08
N LEU A 235 26.41 36.90 23.47
CA LEU A 235 25.35 36.09 24.02
C LEU A 235 24.70 35.22 22.94
N ALA A 236 24.50 35.76 21.73
CA ALA A 236 24.01 35.01 20.57
C ALA A 236 24.94 33.83 20.25
N HIS A 237 26.26 34.06 20.17
CA HIS A 237 27.22 32.98 19.95
C HIS A 237 27.27 31.95 21.09
N ARG A 238 27.06 32.37 22.34
CA ARG A 238 27.02 31.45 23.49
C ARG A 238 25.80 30.52 23.43
N ILE A 239 24.64 31.03 23.00
CA ILE A 239 23.41 30.27 22.81
C ILE A 239 23.51 29.34 21.60
N ASP A 240 24.21 29.76 20.55
CA ASP A 240 24.32 29.03 19.29
C ASP A 240 25.28 27.83 19.34
N LYS A 241 26.39 27.93 20.07
CA LYS A 241 27.38 26.84 20.22
C LYS A 241 26.79 25.44 20.50
N PRO A 242 25.85 25.26 21.46
CA PRO A 242 25.26 23.94 21.69
C PRO A 242 24.36 23.43 20.57
N MET A 243 23.81 24.30 19.70
CA MET A 243 22.87 23.88 18.65
C MET A 243 23.49 22.94 17.61
N ILE A 244 24.80 23.03 17.38
CA ILE A 244 25.53 22.13 16.47
C ILE A 244 25.32 20.67 16.86
N TRP A 245 25.28 20.37 18.15
CA TRP A 245 25.05 19.02 18.66
C TRP A 245 23.59 18.75 19.00
N LEU A 246 22.87 19.77 19.51
CA LEU A 246 21.47 19.61 19.89
C LEU A 246 20.57 19.32 18.69
N TYR A 247 20.79 20.01 17.56
CA TYR A 247 19.98 19.86 16.35
C TYR A 247 19.92 18.41 15.83
N PRO A 248 21.04 17.72 15.53
CA PRO A 248 20.99 16.35 15.05
C PRO A 248 20.43 15.39 16.11
N VAL A 249 20.71 15.62 17.39
CA VAL A 249 20.16 14.80 18.48
C VAL A 249 18.64 14.91 18.57
N LEU A 250 18.08 16.13 18.47
CA LEU A 250 16.63 16.33 18.47
C LEU A 250 15.96 15.65 17.27
N PHE A 251 16.58 15.72 16.09
CA PHE A 251 16.08 15.01 14.92
C PHE A 251 16.10 13.49 15.09
N LEU A 252 17.19 12.94 15.63
CA LEU A 252 17.29 11.51 15.91
C LEU A 252 16.25 11.06 16.93
N ILE A 253 16.04 11.84 17.99
CA ILE A 253 14.99 11.56 18.99
C ILE A 253 13.61 11.61 18.33
N GLY A 254 13.32 12.63 17.52
CA GLY A 254 12.05 12.75 16.79
C GLY A 254 11.83 11.58 15.84
N ALA A 255 12.86 11.15 15.11
CA ALA A 255 12.81 9.99 14.23
C ALA A 255 12.55 8.69 15.01
N LEU A 256 13.22 8.49 16.16
CA LEU A 256 12.99 7.33 17.02
C LEU A 256 11.57 7.31 17.60
N ILE A 257 11.03 8.48 17.98
CA ILE A 257 9.63 8.61 18.42
C ILE A 257 8.69 8.23 17.28
N ALA A 258 8.92 8.73 16.06
CA ALA A 258 8.10 8.37 14.90
C ALA A 258 8.15 6.87 14.61
N VAL A 259 9.34 6.26 14.65
CA VAL A 259 9.48 4.80 14.52
C VAL A 259 8.69 4.07 15.61
N GLY A 260 8.80 4.51 16.86
CA GLY A 260 8.09 3.88 17.98
C GLY A 260 6.57 4.07 17.99
N ILE A 261 6.04 5.14 17.37
CA ILE A 261 4.60 5.39 17.28
C ILE A 261 3.97 4.61 16.13
N PHE A 262 4.66 4.54 14.99
CA PHE A 262 4.07 4.02 13.76
C PHE A 262 4.51 2.59 13.44
N LEU A 263 5.78 2.23 13.67
CA LEU A 263 6.33 0.96 13.19
C LEU A 263 6.31 -0.16 14.24
N ILE A 264 6.29 0.19 15.54
CA ILE A 264 6.25 -0.73 16.69
C ILE A 264 4.84 -0.77 17.25
#